data_AF-A0A2N1TK29-F1
#
_entry.id   AF-A0A2N1TK29-F1
#
_cell.length_a   1.000
_cell.length_b   1.000
_cell.length_c   1.000
_cell.angle_alpha   90.00
_cell.angle_beta   90.00
_cell.angle_gamma   90.00
#
_symmetry.space_group_name_H-M   'P 1'
#
loop_
_entity.id
_entity.type
_entity.pdbx_description
1 polymer ?
#
loop_
_entity_poly.entity_id
_entity_poly.type
_entity_poly.pdbx_seq_one_letter_code
_entity_poly.pdbx_strand_id
1 'polypeptide(L)'
;MLKKTIHEVFKSILAQNALDNRDAIPHSNDFQKKMESTYGISEQALKEILYILKEAHKIFIIGIVKEDSDRSVERIDGYIDADLSTVRRLKNAFQKLLSDLYEEEYNKRVLPHQIIREIFPEIYRYNNTPLGHIANKAIMLEEYELLLEKEFSHYTEDWKDRAIDELIAEHSATLQEKLSQKEPAPVEADPVSAVTAQQKGMRAVDTVQADEFAPGVSLKNVEKILQIYGIDFFYRVNLRKYNFDLIKGVIERRIIRRKEDLSRLRSMIQKVKGNADRDPSLNDHMEELFQLERTVSRFMLMRND
;
A
#
# COMPACT_ATOMS: atom_id res chain seq x y z
N MET A 1 24.23 16.56 10.68
CA MET A 1 22.81 16.13 10.69
C MET A 1 22.54 15.17 9.53
N LEU A 2 22.67 15.62 8.29
CA LEU A 2 22.30 14.86 7.08
C LEU A 2 23.05 13.52 6.89
N LYS A 3 24.39 13.51 6.99
CA LYS A 3 25.18 12.26 7.00
C LYS A 3 24.74 11.28 8.10
N LYS A 4 24.35 11.80 9.27
CA LYS A 4 23.88 10.98 10.39
C LYS A 4 22.52 10.35 10.08
N THR A 5 21.59 11.11 9.51
CA THR A 5 20.26 10.60 9.08
C THR A 5 20.40 9.52 8.00
N ILE A 6 21.25 9.73 6.99
CA ILE A 6 21.52 8.73 5.94
C ILE A 6 22.10 7.46 6.57
N HIS A 7 23.05 7.60 7.48
CA HIS A 7 23.65 6.47 8.19
C HIS A 7 22.63 5.72 9.08
N GLU A 8 21.68 6.43 9.71
CA GLU A 8 20.61 5.82 10.49
C GLU A 8 19.64 5.03 9.62
N VAL A 9 19.24 5.56 8.47
CA VAL A 9 18.41 4.85 7.49
C VAL A 9 19.12 3.58 7.02
N PHE A 10 20.38 3.70 6.62
CA PHE A 10 21.19 2.55 6.20
C PHE A 10 21.33 1.50 7.32
N LYS A 11 21.58 1.93 8.56
CA LYS A 11 21.67 1.04 9.71
C LYS A 11 20.35 0.31 9.98
N SER A 12 19.20 0.95 9.77
CA SER A 12 17.91 0.27 9.89
C SER A 12 17.72 -0.81 8.82
N ILE A 13 18.20 -0.58 7.59
CA ILE A 13 18.18 -1.59 6.53
C ILE A 13 19.06 -2.79 6.92
N LEU A 14 20.30 -2.53 7.35
CA LEU A 14 21.21 -3.57 7.82
C LEU A 14 20.63 -4.41 8.96
N ALA A 15 19.99 -3.76 9.94
CA ALA A 15 19.37 -4.44 11.07
C ALA A 15 18.25 -5.40 10.65
N GLN A 16 17.48 -5.05 9.62
CA GLN A 16 16.45 -5.95 9.07
C GLN A 16 17.05 -7.03 8.19
N ASN A 17 18.04 -6.69 7.35
CA ASN A 17 18.74 -7.66 6.52
C ASN A 17 19.45 -8.72 7.35
N ALA A 18 19.89 -8.43 8.57
CA ALA A 18 20.48 -9.39 9.49
C ALA A 18 19.53 -10.53 9.93
N LEU A 19 18.22 -10.40 9.70
CA LEU A 19 17.26 -11.46 9.98
C LEU A 19 17.37 -12.59 8.93
N ASP A 20 17.00 -13.81 9.32
CA ASP A 20 16.98 -15.00 8.45
C ASP A 20 15.54 -15.49 8.18
N ASN A 21 14.57 -14.57 8.18
CA ASN A 21 13.16 -14.87 7.98
C ASN A 21 12.59 -14.19 6.72
N ARG A 22 11.29 -14.40 6.45
CA ARG A 22 10.59 -13.81 5.29
C ARG A 22 10.68 -12.28 5.23
N ASP A 23 10.85 -11.64 6.40
CA ASP A 23 10.86 -10.19 6.59
C ASP A 23 12.27 -9.60 6.61
N ALA A 24 13.29 -10.41 6.28
CA ALA A 24 14.68 -9.97 6.20
C ALA A 24 14.90 -8.85 5.17
N ILE A 25 14.02 -8.72 4.18
CA ILE A 25 14.05 -7.60 3.22
C ILE A 25 12.95 -6.61 3.61
N PRO A 26 13.28 -5.38 4.08
CA PRO A 26 12.29 -4.33 4.32
C PRO A 26 11.53 -4.00 3.04
N HIS A 27 10.21 -3.89 3.14
CA HIS A 27 9.36 -3.42 2.05
C HIS A 27 9.09 -1.93 2.22
N SER A 28 9.04 -1.21 1.10
CA SER A 28 8.75 0.23 0.99
C SER A 28 7.66 0.71 1.96
N ASN A 29 6.46 0.12 1.93
CA ASN A 29 5.33 0.57 2.75
C ASN A 29 5.59 0.50 4.25
N ASP A 30 6.15 -0.61 4.74
CA ASP A 30 6.42 -0.79 6.18
C ASP A 30 7.65 -0.02 6.62
N PHE A 31 8.65 0.07 5.75
CA PHE A 31 9.88 0.80 6.00
C PHE A 31 9.62 2.31 6.08
N GLN A 32 8.83 2.87 5.17
CA GLN A 32 8.42 4.28 5.17
C GLN A 32 7.76 4.66 6.50
N LYS A 33 6.72 3.93 6.90
CA LYS A 33 6.01 4.16 8.18
C LYS A 33 6.95 4.07 9.38
N LYS A 34 7.89 3.13 9.37
CA LYS A 34 8.90 2.98 10.43
C LYS A 34 9.85 4.18 10.47
N MET A 35 10.31 4.67 9.32
CA MET A 35 11.22 5.81 9.24
C MET A 35 10.53 7.12 9.64
N GLU A 36 9.28 7.31 9.23
CA GLU A 36 8.46 8.45 9.64
C GLU A 36 8.23 8.46 11.16
N SER A 37 7.79 7.33 11.72
CA SER A 37 7.48 7.24 13.16
C SER A 37 8.72 7.31 14.07
N THR A 38 9.84 6.72 13.65
CA THR A 38 11.05 6.61 14.50
C THR A 38 11.96 7.83 14.36
N TYR A 39 12.12 8.33 13.14
CA TYR A 39 13.12 9.36 12.81
C TYR A 39 12.50 10.66 12.30
N GLY A 40 11.19 10.72 12.08
CA GLY A 40 10.51 11.91 11.57
C GLY A 40 10.90 12.26 10.14
N ILE A 41 11.36 11.29 9.35
CA ILE A 41 11.81 11.51 7.98
C ILE A 41 10.59 11.48 7.06
N SER A 42 10.37 12.56 6.29
CA SER A 42 9.28 12.61 5.30
C SER A 42 9.49 11.62 4.16
N GLU A 43 8.41 11.17 3.52
CA GLU A 43 8.46 10.23 2.39
C GLU A 43 9.38 10.73 1.26
N GLN A 44 9.33 12.03 0.96
CA GLN A 44 10.16 12.65 -0.07
C GLN A 44 11.64 12.64 0.30
N ALA A 45 11.98 12.96 1.55
CA ALA A 45 13.36 12.91 2.03
C ALA A 45 13.88 11.46 2.02
N LEU A 46 13.05 10.49 2.40
CA LEU A 46 13.42 9.08 2.40
C LEU A 46 13.71 8.57 0.98
N LYS A 47 12.91 8.94 -0.02
CA LYS A 47 13.15 8.57 -1.43
C LYS A 47 14.51 9.07 -1.92
N GLU A 48 14.87 10.30 -1.59
CA GLU A 48 16.17 10.87 -1.95
C GLU A 48 17.34 10.18 -1.22
N ILE A 49 17.17 9.87 0.07
CA ILE A 49 18.17 9.12 0.85
C ILE A 49 18.40 7.73 0.23
N LEU A 50 17.33 7.03 -0.13
CA LEU A 50 17.40 5.71 -0.78
C LEU A 50 18.03 5.80 -2.17
N TYR A 51 17.76 6.86 -2.92
CA TYR A 51 18.40 7.12 -4.21
C TYR A 51 19.92 7.29 -4.03
N ILE A 52 20.36 8.12 -3.08
CA ILE A 52 21.80 8.31 -2.79
C ILE A 52 22.46 7.01 -2.35
N LEU A 53 21.82 6.23 -1.47
CA LEU A 53 22.36 4.96 -1.01
C LEU A 53 22.49 3.94 -2.16
N LYS A 54 21.56 3.96 -3.13
CA LYS A 54 21.59 3.11 -4.31
C LYS A 54 22.73 3.53 -5.26
N GLU A 55 22.84 4.80 -5.59
CA GLU A 55 23.89 5.32 -6.50
C GLU A 55 25.28 5.23 -5.86
N ALA A 56 25.39 5.32 -4.54
CA ALA A 56 26.63 5.05 -3.80
C ALA A 56 26.96 3.55 -3.68
N HIS A 57 26.20 2.66 -4.32
CA HIS A 57 26.32 1.20 -4.24
C HIS A 57 26.37 0.67 -2.79
N LYS A 58 25.72 1.36 -1.84
CA LYS A 58 25.56 0.85 -0.46
C LYS A 58 24.35 -0.08 -0.35
N ILE A 59 23.31 0.12 -1.18
CA ILE A 59 22.12 -0.75 -1.22
C ILE A 59 21.70 -1.11 -2.64
N PHE A 60 20.99 -2.23 -2.76
CA PHE A 60 20.16 -2.58 -3.91
C PHE A 60 18.69 -2.34 -3.62
N ILE A 61 17.94 -1.97 -4.67
CA ILE A 61 16.49 -1.79 -4.63
C ILE A 61 15.85 -2.81 -5.59
N ILE A 62 15.02 -3.71 -5.06
CA ILE A 62 14.28 -4.71 -5.83
C ILE A 62 12.80 -4.35 -5.91
N GLY A 63 12.19 -4.48 -7.08
CA GLY A 63 10.72 -4.46 -7.18
C GLY A 63 10.18 -5.84 -6.83
N ILE A 64 9.65 -6.02 -5.61
CA ILE A 64 9.07 -7.29 -5.14
C ILE A 64 7.75 -7.54 -5.86
N VAL A 65 6.91 -6.51 -5.95
CA VAL A 65 5.61 -6.55 -6.63
C VAL A 65 5.59 -5.47 -7.70
N LYS A 66 5.32 -5.87 -8.95
CA LYS A 66 5.11 -4.91 -10.04
C LYS A 66 3.74 -4.26 -9.90
N GLU A 67 3.67 -2.96 -10.20
CA GLU A 67 2.41 -2.23 -10.27
C GLU A 67 1.47 -2.88 -11.29
N ASP A 68 0.25 -3.15 -10.86
CA ASP A 68 -0.81 -3.67 -11.71
C ASP A 68 -2.02 -2.75 -11.57
N SER A 69 -2.16 -1.83 -12.53
CA SER A 69 -3.27 -0.87 -12.57
C SER A 69 -4.63 -1.57 -12.75
N ASP A 70 -4.67 -2.76 -13.38
CA ASP A 70 -5.90 -3.50 -13.60
C ASP A 70 -6.38 -4.15 -12.30
N ARG A 71 -5.44 -4.55 -11.44
CA ARG A 71 -5.72 -5.17 -10.13
C ARG A 71 -5.62 -4.21 -8.94
N SER A 72 -5.33 -2.92 -9.19
CA SER A 72 -5.09 -1.91 -8.15
C SER A 72 -4.02 -2.33 -7.13
N VAL A 73 -2.95 -2.95 -7.62
CA VAL A 73 -1.83 -3.37 -6.77
C VAL A 73 -0.70 -2.36 -6.89
N GLU A 74 -0.36 -1.76 -5.75
CA GLU A 74 0.74 -0.81 -5.63
C GLU A 74 2.10 -1.52 -5.79
N ARG A 75 3.06 -0.78 -6.35
CA ARG A 75 4.44 -1.25 -6.43
C ARG A 75 5.05 -1.37 -5.05
N ILE A 76 5.62 -2.53 -4.75
CA ILE A 76 6.34 -2.77 -3.50
C ILE A 76 7.82 -2.96 -3.83
N ASP A 77 8.63 -1.98 -3.44
CA ASP A 77 10.09 -2.11 -3.49
C ASP A 77 10.64 -2.73 -2.19
N GLY A 78 11.80 -3.38 -2.28
CA GLY A 78 12.55 -3.92 -1.16
C GLY A 78 14.01 -3.46 -1.17
N TYR A 79 14.57 -3.25 0.03
CA TYR A 79 15.93 -2.70 0.19
C TYR A 79 16.90 -3.74 0.76
N ILE A 80 18.05 -3.88 0.13
CA ILE A 80 19.07 -4.90 0.46
C ILE A 80 20.44 -4.24 0.55
N ASP A 81 21.24 -4.60 1.53
CA ASP A 81 22.66 -4.23 1.61
C ASP A 81 23.49 -4.79 0.46
N ALA A 82 24.30 -3.95 -0.16
CA ALA A 82 25.16 -4.30 -1.29
C ALA A 82 26.51 -4.88 -0.83
N ASP A 83 26.43 -5.89 0.04
CA ASP A 83 27.58 -6.69 0.47
C ASP A 83 27.41 -8.15 0.02
N LEU A 84 28.50 -8.75 -0.44
CA LEU A 84 28.47 -10.11 -0.98
C LEU A 84 28.08 -11.14 0.08
N SER A 85 28.51 -10.94 1.33
CA SER A 85 28.16 -11.87 2.42
C SER A 85 26.68 -11.77 2.78
N THR A 86 26.13 -10.55 2.84
CA THR A 86 24.71 -10.30 3.07
C THR A 86 23.86 -10.89 1.95
N VAL A 87 24.19 -10.61 0.69
CA VAL A 87 23.45 -11.09 -0.48
C VAL A 87 23.45 -12.63 -0.53
N ARG A 88 24.60 -13.29 -0.33
CA ARG A 88 24.68 -14.75 -0.30
C ARG A 88 23.83 -15.39 0.80
N ARG A 89 23.89 -14.83 2.01
CA ARG A 89 23.07 -15.32 3.14
C ARG A 89 21.59 -15.19 2.84
N LEU A 90 21.14 -14.01 2.39
CA LEU A 90 19.75 -13.76 2.02
C LEU A 90 19.30 -14.67 0.87
N LYS A 91 20.14 -14.86 -0.16
CA LYS A 91 19.85 -15.76 -1.28
C LYS A 91 19.54 -17.17 -0.79
N ASN A 92 20.42 -17.72 0.05
CA ASN A 92 20.25 -19.07 0.61
C ASN A 92 18.99 -19.16 1.48
N ALA A 93 18.70 -18.13 2.28
CA ALA A 93 17.49 -18.08 3.11
C ALA A 93 16.21 -18.06 2.25
N PHE A 94 16.13 -17.21 1.23
CA PHE A 94 14.95 -17.12 0.36
C PHE A 94 14.81 -18.34 -0.58
N GLN A 95 15.90 -18.96 -1.03
CA GLN A 95 15.84 -20.21 -1.78
C GLN A 95 15.29 -21.37 -0.93
N LYS A 96 15.69 -21.44 0.35
CA LYS A 96 15.12 -22.40 1.30
C LYS A 96 13.64 -22.12 1.53
N LEU A 97 13.26 -20.88 1.84
CA LEU A 97 11.87 -20.48 2.01
C LEU A 97 11.02 -20.76 0.76
N LEU A 98 11.58 -20.60 -0.44
CA LEU A 98 10.89 -20.92 -1.69
C LEU A 98 10.55 -22.40 -1.79
N SER A 99 11.50 -23.25 -1.37
CA SER A 99 11.34 -24.70 -1.40
C SER A 99 10.31 -25.17 -0.38
N ASP A 100 10.37 -24.59 0.83
CA ASP A 100 9.45 -24.90 1.93
C ASP A 100 8.01 -24.47 1.57
N LEU A 101 7.83 -23.26 1.00
CA LEU A 101 6.51 -22.75 0.62
C LEU A 101 5.91 -23.51 -0.59
N TYR A 102 6.75 -23.91 -1.54
CA TYR A 102 6.29 -24.76 -2.66
C TYR A 102 5.91 -26.16 -2.17
N GLU A 103 6.66 -26.74 -1.22
CA GLU A 103 6.32 -28.03 -0.60
C GLU A 103 4.99 -27.96 0.15
N GLU A 104 4.71 -26.86 0.86
CA GLU A 104 3.44 -26.62 1.55
C GLU A 104 2.26 -26.52 0.58
N GLU A 105 2.41 -25.79 -0.54
CA GLU A 105 1.32 -25.59 -1.51
C GLU A 105 1.05 -26.83 -2.38
N TYR A 106 2.10 -27.57 -2.79
CA TYR A 106 2.00 -28.64 -3.78
C TYR A 106 2.32 -30.04 -3.24
N ASN A 107 2.64 -30.18 -1.94
CA ASN A 107 3.07 -31.43 -1.30
C ASN A 107 4.23 -32.14 -2.03
N LYS A 108 5.11 -31.35 -2.65
CA LYS A 108 6.24 -31.85 -3.44
C LYS A 108 7.47 -31.01 -3.16
N ARG A 109 8.52 -31.65 -2.64
CA ARG A 109 9.81 -30.99 -2.46
C ARG A 109 10.57 -30.94 -3.78
N VAL A 110 10.90 -29.74 -4.21
CA VAL A 110 11.57 -29.46 -5.48
C VAL A 110 12.74 -28.49 -5.22
N LEU A 111 13.79 -28.56 -6.03
CA LEU A 111 14.93 -27.65 -5.89
C LEU A 111 14.56 -26.22 -6.36
N PRO A 112 15.12 -25.16 -5.76
CA PRO A 112 14.76 -23.77 -6.08
C PRO A 112 14.80 -23.44 -7.58
N HIS A 113 15.84 -23.87 -8.30
CA HIS A 113 15.99 -23.61 -9.74
C HIS A 113 14.92 -24.32 -10.59
N GLN A 114 14.42 -25.48 -10.15
CA GLN A 114 13.33 -26.19 -10.82
C GLN A 114 12.00 -25.47 -10.58
N ILE A 115 11.75 -25.01 -9.35
CA ILE A 115 10.58 -24.20 -8.99
C ILE A 115 10.56 -22.91 -9.82
N ILE A 116 11.69 -22.20 -9.90
CA ILE A 116 11.82 -20.98 -10.70
C ILE A 116 11.50 -21.28 -12.17
N ARG A 117 12.06 -22.35 -12.76
CA ARG A 117 11.79 -22.72 -14.15
C ARG A 117 10.32 -23.05 -14.43
N GLU A 118 9.60 -23.56 -13.44
CA GLU A 118 8.18 -23.88 -13.53
C GLU A 118 7.29 -22.63 -13.40
N ILE A 119 7.62 -21.72 -12.48
CA ILE A 119 6.85 -20.49 -12.21
C ILE A 119 7.10 -19.41 -13.27
N PHE A 120 8.32 -19.31 -13.80
CA PHE A 120 8.75 -18.19 -14.65
C PHE A 120 7.88 -17.99 -15.92
N PRO A 121 7.46 -19.03 -16.66
CA PRO A 121 6.56 -18.86 -17.81
C PRO A 121 5.21 -18.24 -17.44
N GLU A 122 4.76 -18.41 -16.20
CA GLU A 122 3.48 -17.94 -15.70
C GLU A 122 3.63 -16.81 -14.66
N ILE A 123 4.75 -16.08 -14.67
CA ILE A 123 5.10 -15.13 -13.61
C ILE A 123 4.04 -14.06 -13.32
N TYR A 124 3.24 -13.67 -14.32
CA TYR A 124 2.11 -12.75 -14.18
C TYR A 124 1.01 -13.27 -13.24
N ARG A 125 0.84 -14.60 -13.13
CA ARG A 125 -0.12 -15.21 -12.20
C ARG A 125 0.38 -15.17 -10.77
N TYR A 126 1.69 -15.31 -10.59
CA TYR A 126 2.33 -15.38 -9.28
C TYR A 126 2.79 -14.00 -8.76
N ASN A 127 2.71 -12.93 -9.55
CA ASN A 127 3.22 -11.59 -9.18
C ASN A 127 2.75 -11.09 -7.79
N ASN A 128 1.52 -11.46 -7.39
CA ASN A 128 0.92 -11.03 -6.13
C ASN A 128 0.74 -12.19 -5.11
N THR A 129 1.40 -13.34 -5.33
CA THR A 129 1.32 -14.49 -4.42
C THR A 129 2.56 -14.57 -3.52
N PRO A 130 2.45 -15.15 -2.31
CA PRO A 130 3.60 -15.37 -1.44
C PRO A 130 4.74 -16.11 -2.15
N LEU A 131 4.40 -17.13 -2.94
CA LEU A 131 5.34 -17.89 -3.75
C LEU A 131 6.07 -17.02 -4.78
N GLY A 132 5.34 -16.18 -5.53
CA GLY A 132 5.96 -15.28 -6.51
C GLY A 132 6.82 -14.19 -5.86
N HIS A 133 6.41 -13.64 -4.71
CA HIS A 133 7.21 -12.67 -3.97
C HIS A 133 8.55 -13.27 -3.52
N ILE A 134 8.54 -14.50 -3.00
CA ILE A 134 9.76 -15.20 -2.57
C ILE A 134 10.60 -15.61 -3.78
N ALA A 135 9.98 -16.11 -4.86
CA ALA A 135 10.68 -16.47 -6.09
C ALA A 135 11.40 -15.25 -6.69
N ASN A 136 10.71 -14.11 -6.79
CA ASN A 136 11.30 -12.87 -7.31
C ASN A 136 12.50 -12.43 -6.46
N LYS A 137 12.37 -12.44 -5.11
CA LYS A 137 13.51 -12.15 -4.22
C LYS A 137 14.69 -13.10 -4.45
N ALA A 138 14.44 -14.40 -4.56
CA ALA A 138 15.48 -15.40 -4.77
C ALA A 138 16.23 -15.20 -6.10
N ILE A 139 15.49 -14.90 -7.18
CA ILE A 139 16.04 -14.62 -8.51
C ILE A 139 16.90 -13.35 -8.48
N MET A 140 16.35 -12.25 -7.94
CA MET A 140 17.07 -10.97 -7.89
C MET A 140 18.34 -11.06 -7.04
N LEU A 141 18.33 -11.80 -5.94
CA LEU A 141 19.52 -12.00 -5.10
C LEU A 141 20.61 -12.81 -5.82
N GLU A 142 20.23 -13.77 -6.67
CA GLU A 142 21.17 -14.51 -7.51
C GLU A 142 21.79 -13.59 -8.58
N GLU A 143 21.00 -12.71 -9.19
CA GLU A 143 21.50 -11.71 -10.13
C GLU A 143 22.47 -10.70 -9.48
N TYR A 144 22.18 -10.26 -8.25
CA TYR A 144 23.07 -9.34 -7.53
C TYR A 144 24.36 -9.99 -7.06
N GLU A 145 24.34 -11.25 -6.66
CA GLU A 145 25.58 -11.96 -6.37
C GLU A 145 26.49 -11.96 -7.60
N LEU A 146 25.94 -12.28 -8.77
CA LEU A 146 26.69 -12.29 -10.03
C LEU A 146 27.21 -10.88 -10.39
N LEU A 147 26.41 -9.83 -10.13
CA LEU A 147 26.82 -8.44 -10.35
C LEU A 147 28.00 -8.06 -9.44
N LEU A 148 27.91 -8.37 -8.14
CA LEU A 148 28.96 -8.11 -7.16
C LEU A 148 30.26 -8.84 -7.50
N GLU A 149 30.17 -10.06 -8.02
CA GLU A 149 31.34 -10.84 -8.46
C GLU A 149 31.99 -10.27 -9.72
N LYS A 150 31.18 -9.76 -10.67
CA LYS A 150 31.68 -9.17 -11.93
C LYS A 150 32.28 -7.79 -11.74
N GLU A 151 31.66 -6.95 -10.91
CA GLU A 151 31.99 -5.53 -10.76
C GLU A 151 32.60 -5.20 -9.39
N PHE A 152 33.36 -6.14 -8.80
CA PHE A 152 33.89 -6.03 -7.44
C PHE A 152 34.57 -4.67 -7.12
N SER A 153 35.24 -4.04 -8.08
CA SER A 153 35.90 -2.74 -7.90
C SER A 153 34.95 -1.64 -7.45
N HIS A 154 33.70 -1.65 -7.93
CA HIS A 154 32.68 -0.66 -7.61
C HIS A 154 31.95 -0.92 -6.29
N TYR A 155 32.22 -2.06 -5.63
CA TYR A 155 31.61 -2.44 -4.36
C TYR A 155 32.62 -2.53 -3.20
N THR A 156 33.84 -2.04 -3.42
CA THR A 156 34.82 -1.84 -2.34
C THR A 156 34.38 -0.74 -1.37
N GLU A 157 34.70 -0.87 -0.09
CA GLU A 157 34.34 0.16 0.92
C GLU A 157 34.92 1.54 0.56
N ASP A 158 36.17 1.58 0.07
CA ASP A 158 36.82 2.83 -0.38
C ASP A 158 36.09 3.51 -1.54
N TRP A 159 35.44 2.74 -2.43
CA TRP A 159 34.63 3.30 -3.50
C TRP A 159 33.31 3.81 -2.95
N LYS A 160 32.62 2.99 -2.15
CA LYS A 160 31.32 3.32 -1.55
C LYS A 160 31.40 4.58 -0.67
N ASP A 161 32.48 4.74 0.09
CA ASP A 161 32.69 5.88 0.99
C ASP A 161 33.03 7.17 0.23
N ARG A 162 33.73 7.08 -0.91
CA ARG A 162 33.95 8.24 -1.78
C ARG A 162 32.67 8.64 -2.51
N ALA A 163 31.98 7.67 -3.10
CA ALA A 163 30.76 7.90 -3.85
C ALA A 163 29.65 8.52 -2.97
N ILE A 164 29.49 8.04 -1.72
CA ILE A 164 28.49 8.61 -0.82
C ILE A 164 28.83 10.06 -0.44
N ASP A 165 30.11 10.38 -0.23
CA ASP A 165 30.53 11.74 0.12
C ASP A 165 30.36 12.72 -1.03
N GLU A 166 30.65 12.29 -2.26
CA GLU A 166 30.41 13.05 -3.49
C GLU A 166 28.90 13.29 -3.70
N LEU A 167 28.09 12.24 -3.64
CA LEU A 167 26.64 12.34 -3.83
C LEU A 167 25.96 13.19 -2.76
N ILE A 168 26.42 13.09 -1.51
CA ILE A 168 25.93 13.95 -0.43
C ILE A 168 26.30 15.40 -0.69
N ALA A 169 27.48 15.70 -1.23
CA ALA A 169 27.85 17.07 -1.57
C ALA A 169 26.94 17.64 -2.66
N GLU A 170 26.65 16.87 -3.71
CA GLU A 170 25.77 17.26 -4.82
C GLU A 170 24.31 17.46 -4.40
N HIS A 171 23.77 16.53 -3.59
CA HIS A 171 22.37 16.52 -3.19
C HIS A 171 22.12 17.26 -1.86
N SER A 172 23.17 17.85 -1.27
CA SER A 172 23.12 18.51 0.05
C SER A 172 22.06 19.61 0.11
N ALA A 173 21.96 20.46 -0.90
CA ALA A 173 21.01 21.56 -0.95
C ALA A 173 19.56 21.06 -1.00
N THR A 174 19.26 20.13 -1.91
CA THR A 174 17.93 19.54 -2.10
C THR A 174 17.47 18.76 -0.87
N LEU A 175 18.38 17.99 -0.24
CA LEU A 175 18.07 17.23 0.96
C LEU A 175 17.90 18.12 2.19
N GLN A 176 18.71 19.17 2.36
CA GLN A 176 18.55 20.10 3.46
C GLN A 176 17.21 20.83 3.36
N GLU A 177 16.78 21.20 2.16
CA GLU A 177 15.47 21.80 1.93
C GLU A 177 14.34 20.81 2.29
N LYS A 178 14.40 19.56 1.82
CA LYS A 178 13.38 18.53 2.08
C LYS A 178 13.36 18.00 3.52
N LEU A 179 14.49 18.04 4.23
CA LEU A 179 14.58 17.72 5.66
C LEU A 179 14.16 18.89 6.55
N SER A 180 14.34 20.14 6.08
CA SER A 180 13.95 21.36 6.82
C SER A 180 12.52 21.78 6.53
N GLN A 181 11.95 21.34 5.40
CA GLN A 181 10.52 21.21 5.18
C GLN A 181 10.00 20.13 6.13
N LYS A 182 9.94 20.47 7.42
CA LYS A 182 8.77 20.12 8.20
C LYS A 182 7.60 20.51 7.29
N GLU A 183 6.75 19.56 6.97
CA GLU A 183 5.43 19.88 6.44
C GLU A 183 4.92 21.10 7.23
N PRO A 184 4.36 22.12 6.56
CA PRO A 184 3.77 23.23 7.27
C PRO A 184 2.90 22.63 8.37
N ALA A 185 3.15 23.09 9.60
CA ALA A 185 2.36 22.70 10.75
C ALA A 185 0.89 22.69 10.31
N PRO A 186 0.12 21.64 10.65
CA PRO A 186 -1.33 21.71 10.52
C PRO A 186 -1.74 23.04 11.13
N VAL A 187 -2.45 23.84 10.35
CA VAL A 187 -3.00 25.11 10.78
C VAL A 187 -3.62 24.90 12.17
N GLU A 188 -3.21 25.79 13.06
CA GLU A 188 -3.35 25.78 14.51
C GLU A 188 -4.48 24.92 15.09
N ALA A 189 -4.05 24.12 16.07
CA ALA A 189 -4.85 23.25 16.90
C ALA A 189 -6.07 23.94 17.53
N ASP A 190 -7.12 23.15 17.73
CA ASP A 190 -7.74 23.10 19.06
C ASP A 190 -7.73 21.66 19.58
N PRO A 191 -7.63 21.49 20.91
CA PRO A 191 -6.83 20.43 21.51
C PRO A 191 -7.70 19.25 21.90
N VAL A 192 -7.22 18.03 21.70
CA VAL A 192 -7.30 17.07 22.81
C VAL A 192 -6.10 16.12 22.77
N SER A 193 -5.32 16.26 23.83
CA SER A 193 -4.34 15.32 24.33
C SER A 193 -4.78 13.86 24.26
N ALA A 194 -3.78 13.00 24.04
CA ALA A 194 -3.60 11.69 24.65
C ALA A 194 -4.86 11.06 25.28
N VAL A 195 -5.41 10.05 24.61
CA VAL A 195 -6.19 9.01 25.29
C VAL A 195 -5.66 7.65 24.85
N THR A 196 -4.70 7.21 25.65
CA THR A 196 -4.45 5.83 26.03
C THR A 196 -5.76 5.03 26.09
N ALA A 197 -5.75 3.82 25.53
CA ALA A 197 -6.53 2.66 25.96
C ALA A 197 -7.82 2.94 26.77
N GLN A 198 -8.96 3.16 26.10
CA GLN A 198 -10.32 2.76 26.54
C GLN A 198 -11.39 3.37 25.62
N GLN A 199 -11.76 2.71 24.51
CA GLN A 199 -13.13 2.84 23.96
C GLN A 199 -13.54 1.54 23.25
N LYS A 200 -14.19 0.66 24.00
CA LYS A 200 -15.05 -0.39 23.43
C LYS A 200 -16.26 0.29 22.80
N GLY A 201 -16.49 0.06 21.50
CA GLY A 201 -17.85 0.04 20.94
C GLY A 201 -18.31 1.19 20.04
N MET A 202 -17.44 2.01 19.44
CA MET A 202 -17.87 2.96 18.39
C MET A 202 -17.46 2.46 17.01
N ARG A 203 -18.41 2.44 16.06
CA ARG A 203 -18.15 1.99 14.67
C ARG A 203 -17.44 3.11 13.91
N ALA A 204 -16.56 2.74 12.99
CA ALA A 204 -15.72 3.65 12.18
C ALA A 204 -16.47 4.71 11.33
N VAL A 205 -17.81 4.71 11.35
CA VAL A 205 -18.68 5.64 10.60
C VAL A 205 -19.25 6.74 11.52
N ASP A 206 -19.00 6.65 12.83
CA ASP A 206 -19.40 7.64 13.85
C ASP A 206 -18.29 8.67 14.16
N THR A 207 -17.24 8.72 13.35
CA THR A 207 -16.18 9.74 13.46
C THR A 207 -16.66 11.08 12.89
N VAL A 208 -16.02 12.17 13.32
CA VAL A 208 -16.23 13.56 12.84
C VAL A 208 -16.15 13.68 11.30
N GLN A 209 -15.51 12.73 10.64
CA GLN A 209 -15.42 12.60 9.17
C GLN A 209 -16.77 12.35 8.48
N ALA A 210 -17.78 11.84 9.19
CA ALA A 210 -19.11 11.70 8.64
C ALA A 210 -19.72 13.07 8.35
N ASP A 211 -19.43 14.12 9.12
CA ASP A 211 -20.06 15.45 8.98
C ASP A 211 -19.64 16.21 7.70
N GLU A 212 -18.55 15.80 7.04
CA GLU A 212 -18.17 16.31 5.72
C GLU A 212 -19.19 15.97 4.62
N PHE A 213 -20.10 15.03 4.88
CA PHE A 213 -21.21 14.65 3.99
C PHE A 213 -22.49 15.46 4.25
N ALA A 214 -22.38 16.71 4.74
CA ALA A 214 -23.51 17.64 4.86
C ALA A 214 -24.17 17.91 3.49
N PRO A 215 -25.48 18.22 3.45
CA PRO A 215 -26.23 18.36 2.20
C PRO A 215 -25.71 19.58 1.42
N GLY A 216 -25.07 19.31 0.26
CA GLY A 216 -24.42 20.34 -0.56
C GLY A 216 -23.29 19.82 -1.47
N VAL A 217 -22.91 18.54 -1.34
CA VAL A 217 -21.87 17.94 -2.18
C VAL A 217 -22.33 17.87 -3.64
N SER A 218 -21.73 18.71 -4.50
CA SER A 218 -22.01 18.66 -5.94
C SER A 218 -21.60 17.31 -6.52
N LEU A 219 -22.38 16.80 -7.48
CA LEU A 219 -22.14 15.50 -8.14
C LEU A 219 -20.72 15.36 -8.74
N LYS A 220 -20.01 16.46 -9.00
CA LYS A 220 -18.60 16.46 -9.45
C LYS A 220 -17.61 15.99 -8.38
N ASN A 221 -17.96 16.13 -7.10
CA ASN A 221 -17.11 15.68 -5.99
C ASN A 221 -17.30 14.19 -5.66
N VAL A 222 -18.39 13.58 -6.15
CA VAL A 222 -18.70 12.18 -5.88
C VAL A 222 -17.65 11.25 -6.50
N GLU A 223 -17.15 11.54 -7.70
CA GLU A 223 -16.11 10.73 -8.34
C GLU A 223 -14.79 10.72 -7.53
N LYS A 224 -14.39 11.88 -6.98
CA LYS A 224 -13.23 11.99 -6.10
C LYS A 224 -13.43 11.24 -4.78
N ILE A 225 -14.61 11.33 -4.20
CA ILE A 225 -14.96 10.61 -2.96
C ILE A 225 -14.95 9.09 -3.20
N LEU A 226 -15.48 8.63 -4.33
CA LEU A 226 -15.44 7.23 -4.73
C LEU A 226 -14.00 6.72 -4.96
N GLN A 227 -13.11 7.56 -5.48
CA GLN A 227 -11.69 7.23 -5.66
C GLN A 227 -10.93 7.13 -4.33
N ILE A 228 -11.18 8.05 -3.39
CA ILE A 228 -10.44 8.10 -2.12
C ILE A 228 -10.93 7.03 -1.13
N TYR A 229 -12.25 6.85 -1.01
CA TYR A 229 -12.84 6.03 0.06
C TYR A 229 -13.51 4.74 -0.43
N GLY A 230 -13.73 4.61 -1.74
CA GLY A 230 -14.39 3.46 -2.35
C GLY A 230 -15.91 3.47 -2.27
N ILE A 231 -16.53 2.61 -3.10
CA ILE A 231 -17.99 2.53 -3.30
C ILE A 231 -18.72 2.02 -2.05
N ASP A 232 -18.11 1.10 -1.30
CA ASP A 232 -18.72 0.50 -0.11
C ASP A 232 -18.84 1.50 1.06
N PHE A 233 -17.84 2.39 1.23
CA PHE A 233 -17.90 3.46 2.22
C PHE A 233 -18.96 4.51 1.82
N PHE A 234 -18.95 4.90 0.55
CA PHE A 234 -19.91 5.84 -0.02
C PHE A 234 -21.37 5.42 0.20
N TYR A 235 -21.71 4.16 -0.06
CA TYR A 235 -23.06 3.67 0.18
C TYR A 235 -23.42 3.65 1.67
N ARG A 236 -22.50 3.22 2.55
CA ARG A 236 -22.78 3.15 3.99
C ARG A 236 -23.06 4.52 4.61
N VAL A 237 -22.29 5.54 4.23
CA VAL A 237 -22.48 6.90 4.75
C VAL A 237 -23.79 7.49 4.23
N ASN A 238 -24.05 7.40 2.92
CA ASN A 238 -25.26 8.01 2.35
C ASN A 238 -26.55 7.27 2.74
N LEU A 239 -26.52 5.95 2.92
CA LEU A 239 -27.68 5.19 3.42
C LEU A 239 -28.00 5.50 4.89
N ARG A 240 -27.01 5.89 5.69
CA ARG A 240 -27.22 6.28 7.10
C ARG A 240 -27.68 7.73 7.25
N LYS A 241 -27.20 8.62 6.39
CA LYS A 241 -27.63 10.03 6.35
C LYS A 241 -28.92 10.27 5.57
N TYR A 242 -29.57 9.20 5.11
CA TYR A 242 -30.79 9.24 4.28
C TYR A 242 -30.66 10.06 2.99
N ASN A 243 -29.44 10.17 2.44
CA ASN A 243 -29.16 10.90 1.19
C ASN A 243 -29.48 10.04 -0.05
N PHE A 244 -30.70 9.53 -0.14
CA PHE A 244 -31.10 8.57 -1.19
C PHE A 244 -31.11 9.19 -2.59
N ASP A 245 -31.45 10.47 -2.71
CA ASP A 245 -31.45 11.21 -3.97
C ASP A 245 -30.05 11.36 -4.58
N LEU A 246 -29.02 11.49 -3.74
CA LEU A 246 -27.64 11.57 -4.19
C LEU A 246 -27.20 10.22 -4.78
N ILE A 247 -27.55 9.10 -4.12
CA ILE A 247 -27.29 7.76 -4.65
C ILE A 247 -28.04 7.55 -5.98
N LYS A 248 -29.30 7.98 -6.05
CA LYS A 248 -30.13 7.90 -7.27
C LYS A 248 -29.47 8.67 -8.43
N GLY A 249 -29.05 9.91 -8.20
CA GLY A 249 -28.39 10.74 -9.22
C GLY A 249 -27.07 10.14 -9.74
N VAL A 250 -26.31 9.46 -8.87
CA VAL A 250 -25.06 8.78 -9.23
C VAL A 250 -25.30 7.55 -10.11
N ILE A 251 -26.40 6.83 -9.87
CA ILE A 251 -26.82 5.66 -10.67
C ILE A 251 -27.38 6.11 -12.02
N GLU A 252 -28.24 7.12 -12.05
CA GLU A 252 -28.84 7.65 -13.29
C GLU A 252 -27.77 8.21 -14.24
N ARG A 253 -26.72 8.83 -13.71
CA ARG A 253 -25.57 9.33 -14.49
C ARG A 253 -24.57 8.26 -14.91
N ARG A 254 -24.82 6.98 -14.59
CA ARG A 254 -23.94 5.84 -14.89
C ARG A 254 -22.51 6.02 -14.38
N ILE A 255 -22.32 6.67 -13.24
CA ILE A 255 -21.00 6.74 -12.58
C ILE A 255 -20.66 5.35 -12.01
N ILE A 256 -21.64 4.70 -11.39
CA ILE A 256 -21.50 3.33 -10.89
C ILE A 256 -22.08 2.37 -11.92
N ARG A 257 -21.18 1.70 -12.65
CA ARG A 257 -21.53 0.84 -13.79
C ARG A 257 -21.47 -0.65 -13.51
N ARG A 258 -20.87 -1.11 -12.41
CA ARG A 258 -20.67 -2.55 -12.19
C ARG A 258 -21.95 -3.19 -11.64
N LYS A 259 -22.32 -4.34 -12.20
CA LYS A 259 -23.50 -5.12 -11.75
C LYS A 259 -23.33 -5.60 -10.30
N GLU A 260 -22.09 -5.91 -9.93
CA GLU A 260 -21.73 -6.30 -8.56
C GLU A 260 -21.99 -5.16 -7.57
N ASP A 261 -21.61 -3.93 -7.89
CA ASP A 261 -21.81 -2.75 -7.03
C ASP A 261 -23.30 -2.42 -6.83
N LEU A 262 -24.11 -2.56 -7.90
CA LEU A 262 -25.56 -2.39 -7.82
C LEU A 262 -26.23 -3.52 -7.02
N SER A 263 -25.74 -4.76 -7.13
CA SER A 263 -26.20 -5.91 -6.34
C SER A 263 -25.87 -5.75 -4.85
N ARG A 264 -24.69 -5.20 -4.53
CA ARG A 264 -24.28 -4.83 -3.17
C ARG A 264 -25.18 -3.75 -2.60
N LEU A 265 -25.45 -2.69 -3.35
CA LEU A 265 -26.37 -1.63 -2.93
C LEU A 265 -27.76 -2.19 -2.63
N ARG A 266 -28.31 -3.07 -3.48
CA ARG A 266 -29.59 -3.75 -3.23
C ARG A 266 -29.58 -4.55 -1.92
N SER A 267 -28.51 -5.30 -1.68
CA SER A 267 -28.34 -6.08 -0.44
C SER A 267 -28.25 -5.18 0.80
N MET A 268 -27.64 -4.00 0.68
CA MET A 268 -27.56 -3.01 1.75
C MET A 268 -28.90 -2.31 2.00
N ILE A 269 -29.63 -1.94 0.95
CA ILE A 269 -31.00 -1.37 1.04
C ILE A 269 -31.94 -2.35 1.74
N GLN A 270 -31.88 -3.65 1.40
CA GLN A 270 -32.69 -4.67 2.07
C GLN A 270 -32.37 -4.80 3.56
N LYS A 271 -31.09 -4.67 3.95
CA LYS A 271 -30.67 -4.68 5.36
C LYS A 271 -31.11 -3.42 6.11
N VAL A 272 -31.12 -2.25 5.46
CA VAL A 272 -31.63 -1.01 6.04
C VAL A 272 -33.15 -1.11 6.25
N LYS A 273 -33.89 -1.62 5.26
CA LYS A 273 -35.33 -1.87 5.36
C LYS A 273 -35.70 -2.89 6.44
N GLY A 274 -34.90 -3.95 6.60
CA GLY A 274 -35.08 -4.94 7.67
C GLY A 274 -34.81 -4.39 9.08
N ASN A 275 -34.19 -3.22 9.20
CA ASN A 275 -33.97 -2.51 10.46
C ASN A 275 -34.92 -1.32 10.65
N ALA A 276 -35.95 -1.15 9.80
CA ALA A 276 -36.87 -0.01 9.85
C ALA A 276 -37.63 0.10 11.19
N ASP A 277 -37.91 -1.02 11.85
CA ASP A 277 -38.58 -1.04 13.16
C ASP A 277 -37.73 -0.44 14.29
N ARG A 278 -36.41 -0.28 14.09
CA ARG A 278 -35.47 0.23 15.10
C ARG A 278 -35.13 1.71 14.92
N ASP A 279 -35.53 2.34 13.83
CA ASP A 279 -35.13 3.70 13.48
C ASP A 279 -36.34 4.56 13.07
N PRO A 280 -36.91 5.36 14.00
CA PRO A 280 -38.10 6.17 13.75
C PRO A 280 -37.92 7.20 12.62
N SER A 281 -36.70 7.70 12.43
CA SER A 281 -36.36 8.72 11.42
C SER A 281 -36.31 8.16 10.00
N LEU A 282 -36.18 6.83 9.85
CA LEU A 282 -36.21 6.17 8.54
C LEU A 282 -37.62 6.25 7.91
N ASN A 283 -38.68 6.27 8.73
CA ASN A 283 -40.07 6.29 8.26
C ASN A 283 -40.38 7.49 7.36
N ASP A 284 -39.80 8.65 7.65
CA ASP A 284 -40.02 9.89 6.89
C ASP A 284 -39.35 9.85 5.50
N HIS A 285 -38.29 9.02 5.32
CA HIS A 285 -37.57 8.86 4.06
C HIS A 285 -37.85 7.50 3.36
N MET A 286 -38.86 6.75 3.80
CA MET A 286 -39.19 5.44 3.23
C MET A 286 -39.58 5.54 1.76
N GLU A 287 -40.29 6.59 1.37
CA GLU A 287 -40.71 6.79 -0.03
C GLU A 287 -39.50 6.94 -0.96
N GLU A 288 -38.51 7.72 -0.54
CA GLU A 288 -37.24 7.91 -1.27
C GLU A 288 -36.43 6.61 -1.36
N LEU A 289 -36.42 5.82 -0.28
CA LEU A 289 -35.78 4.50 -0.25
C LEU A 289 -36.45 3.52 -1.23
N PHE A 290 -37.78 3.49 -1.29
CA PHE A 290 -38.52 2.67 -2.26
C PHE A 290 -38.29 3.12 -3.70
N GLN A 291 -38.22 4.44 -3.94
CA GLN A 291 -37.86 4.97 -5.26
C GLN A 291 -36.44 4.57 -5.67
N LEU A 292 -35.48 4.64 -4.74
CA LEU A 292 -34.10 4.19 -4.97
C LEU A 292 -34.04 2.68 -5.28
N GLU A 293 -34.77 1.84 -4.53
CA GLU A 293 -34.86 0.39 -4.78
C GLU A 293 -35.44 0.09 -6.17
N ARG A 294 -36.49 0.82 -6.58
CA ARG A 294 -37.10 0.69 -7.90
C ARG A 294 -36.15 1.12 -9.02
N THR A 295 -35.40 2.20 -8.83
CA THR A 295 -34.40 2.68 -9.79
C THR A 295 -33.26 1.67 -9.93
N VAL A 296 -32.71 1.18 -8.81
CA VAL A 296 -31.66 0.13 -8.80
C VAL A 296 -32.14 -1.13 -9.52
N SER A 297 -33.38 -1.57 -9.27
CA SER A 297 -33.96 -2.75 -9.91
C SER A 297 -34.21 -2.54 -11.40
N ARG A 298 -34.68 -1.35 -11.81
CA ARG A 298 -34.86 -0.99 -13.22
C ARG A 298 -33.53 -0.97 -13.98
N PHE A 299 -32.48 -0.37 -13.41
CA PHE A 299 -31.15 -0.33 -14.02
C PHE A 299 -30.47 -1.70 -14.07
N MET A 300 -30.81 -2.62 -13.16
CA MET A 300 -30.37 -4.02 -13.27
C MET A 300 -31.10 -4.81 -14.36
N LEU A 301 -32.38 -4.50 -14.62
CA LEU A 301 -33.22 -5.20 -15.61
C LEU A 301 -33.03 -4.68 -17.04
N MET A 302 -32.85 -3.36 -17.24
CA MET A 302 -32.59 -2.73 -18.55
C MET A 302 -31.23 -3.09 -19.19
N ARG A 303 -30.47 -4.00 -18.57
CA ARG A 303 -29.14 -4.42 -19.03
C ARG A 303 -29.10 -5.89 -19.48
N ASN A 304 -30.28 -6.49 -19.66
CA ASN A 304 -30.45 -7.82 -20.26
C ASN A 304 -30.76 -7.76 -21.77
N ASP A 305 -30.78 -6.57 -22.38
CA ASP A 305 -30.70 -6.33 -23.83
C ASP A 305 -29.33 -5.70 -24.16
#